data_AF-A0A377XD33-F1
#
_entry.id   AF-A0A377XD33-F1
#
_cell.length_a   1.000
_cell.length_b   1.000
_cell.length_c   1.000
_cell.angle_alpha   90.00
_cell.angle_beta   90.00
_cell.angle_gamma   90.00
#
_symmetry.space_group_name_H-M   'P 1'
#
loop_
_entity.id
_entity.type
_entity.pdbx_description
1 polymer ?
#
loop_
_entity_poly.entity_id
_entity_poly.type
_entity_poly.pdbx_seq_one_letter_code
_entity_poly.pdbx_strand_id
1 'polypeptide(L)' 'MITFEIRMEIKVLHKRGMSIRAIARELGISRNTVRSHLKAKSEKPQYSPRPASSSLAR' A
#
# COMPACT_ATOMS: atom_id res chain seq x y z
N MET A 1 9.08 2.71 5.80
CA MET A 1 7.68 2.22 5.82
C MET A 1 7.03 2.58 4.49
N ILE A 2 6.15 1.73 3.95
CA ILE A 2 5.46 1.98 2.68
C ILE A 2 4.11 2.62 2.99
N THR A 3 3.81 3.73 2.33
CA THR A 3 2.56 4.48 2.55
C THR A 3 1.38 3.79 1.88
N PHE A 4 0.18 4.18 2.31
CA PHE A 4 -1.06 3.72 1.69
C PHE A 4 -1.15 4.08 0.20
N GLU A 5 -0.63 5.26 -0.15
CA GLU A 5 -0.57 5.79 -1.52
C GLU A 5 0.25 4.87 -2.43
N ILE A 6 1.48 4.54 -2.03
CA ILE A 6 2.36 3.63 -2.79
C ILE A 6 1.68 2.27 -2.97
N ARG A 7 0.96 1.76 -1.95
CA ARG A 7 0.23 0.50 -2.06
C ARG A 7 -0.90 0.56 -3.08
N MET A 8 -1.64 1.66 -3.14
CA MET A 8 -2.70 1.86 -4.14
C MET A 8 -2.12 2.05 -5.53
N GLU A 9 -1.03 2.78 -5.65
CA GLU A 9 -0.33 3.01 -6.91
C GLU A 9 0.19 1.70 -7.51
N ILE A 10 0.82 0.82 -6.71
CA ILE A 10 1.19 -0.54 -7.14
C ILE A 10 0.00 -1.28 -7.75
N LYS A 11 -1.19 -1.21 -7.13
CA LYS A 11 -2.40 -1.89 -7.61
C LYS A 11 -2.93 -1.28 -8.91
N VAL A 12 -2.94 0.06 -9.02
CA VAL A 12 -3.39 0.76 -10.22
C VAL A 12 -2.47 0.44 -11.40
N LEU A 13 -1.15 0.52 -11.20
CA LEU A 13 -0.15 0.26 -12.25
C LEU A 13 -0.20 -1.21 -12.71
N HIS A 14 -0.38 -2.16 -11.78
CA HIS A 14 -0.56 -3.57 -12.14
C HIS A 14 -1.87 -3.82 -12.90
N LYS A 15 -2.98 -3.18 -12.52
CA LYS A 15 -4.25 -3.25 -13.26
C LYS A 15 -4.16 -2.70 -14.68
N ARG A 16 -3.27 -1.72 -14.92
CA ARG A 16 -2.95 -1.19 -16.26
C ARG A 16 -2.09 -2.15 -17.09
N GLY A 17 -1.71 -3.31 -16.55
CA GLY A 17 -0.93 -4.33 -17.26
C GLY A 17 0.58 -4.20 -17.08
N MET A 18 1.07 -3.31 -16.21
CA MET A 18 2.52 -3.20 -16.00
C MET A 18 3.08 -4.39 -15.22
N SER A 19 4.26 -4.84 -15.65
CA SER A 19 4.99 -5.91 -14.97
C SER A 19 5.52 -5.46 -13.60
N ILE A 20 5.71 -6.42 -12.69
CA ILE A 20 6.32 -6.17 -11.36
C ILE A 20 7.67 -5.44 -11.47
N ARG A 21 8.46 -5.75 -12.51
CA ARG A 21 9.77 -5.11 -12.75
C ARG A 21 9.61 -3.65 -13.17
N ALA A 22 8.62 -3.34 -14.00
CA ALA A 22 8.34 -1.96 -14.42
C ALA A 22 7.87 -1.13 -13.21
N ILE A 23 6.93 -1.65 -12.43
CA ILE A 23 6.40 -0.97 -11.23
C ILE A 23 7.51 -0.70 -10.21
N ALA A 24 8.40 -1.67 -9.97
CA ALA A 24 9.53 -1.49 -9.07
C ALA A 24 10.49 -0.36 -9.51
N ARG A 25 10.73 -0.24 -10.82
CA ARG A 25 11.56 0.83 -11.38
C ARG A 25 10.86 2.19 -11.29
N GLU A 26 9.57 2.23 -11.59
CA GLU A 26 8.76 3.45 -11.56
C GLU A 26 8.69 4.05 -10.16
N LEU A 27 8.43 3.21 -9.15
CA LEU A 27 8.23 3.64 -7.77
C LEU A 27 9.53 3.64 -6.94
N GLY A 28 10.66 3.23 -7.50
CA GLY A 28 11.94 3.17 -6.79
C GLY A 28 11.97 2.16 -5.63
N ILE A 29 11.17 1.10 -5.68
CA ILE A 29 11.03 0.11 -4.60
C ILE A 29 11.46 -1.30 -5.04
N SER A 30 11.71 -2.17 -4.08
CA SER A 30 12.11 -3.55 -4.38
C SER A 30 11.00 -4.35 -5.08
N ARG A 31 11.40 -5.28 -5.97
CA ARG A 31 10.47 -6.22 -6.62
C ARG A 31 9.71 -7.09 -5.61
N ASN A 32 10.33 -7.42 -4.48
CA ASN A 32 9.72 -8.21 -3.42
C ASN A 32 8.59 -7.45 -2.72
N THR A 33 8.78 -6.15 -2.54
CA THR A 33 7.76 -5.24 -2.01
C THR A 33 6.53 -5.22 -2.89
N VAL A 34 6.71 -5.01 -4.20
CA VAL A 34 5.61 -5.01 -5.18
C VAL A 34 4.89 -6.37 -5.17
N ARG A 35 5.64 -7.48 -5.21
CA ARG A 35 5.08 -8.84 -5.17
C ARG A 35 4.28 -9.10 -3.90
N SER A 36 4.79 -8.70 -2.73
CA SER A 36 4.10 -8.85 -1.45
C SER A 36 2.76 -8.11 -1.44
N HIS A 37 2.74 -6.85 -1.91
CA HIS A 37 1.52 -6.04 -1.95
C HIS A 37 0.49 -6.48 -2.99
N LEU A 38 0.91 -7.13 -4.08
CA LEU A 38 0.00 -7.74 -5.05
C LEU A 38 -0.54 -9.10 -4.59
N LYS A 39 0.27 -9.88 -3.86
CA LYS A 39 -0.13 -11.20 -3.33
C LYS A 39 -1.02 -11.08 -2.10
N ALA A 40 -0.85 -10.02 -1.30
CA ALA A 40 -1.77 -9.69 -0.22
C ALA A 40 -3.17 -9.54 -0.83
N LYS A 41 -3.99 -10.59 -0.69
CA LYS A 41 -5.41 -10.56 -1.05
C LYS A 41 -6.00 -9.29 -0.48
N SER A 42 -6.99 -8.75 -1.19
CA SER A 42 -7.74 -7.54 -0.87
C SER A 42 -8.45 -7.61 0.49
N GLU A 43 -7.73 -7.83 1.59
CA GLU A 43 -8.07 -7.20 2.84
C GLU A 43 -8.09 -5.72 2.51
N LYS A 44 -9.32 -5.22 2.39
CA LYS A 44 -9.60 -3.79 2.37
C LYS A 44 -8.67 -3.19 3.42
N PRO A 45 -7.96 -2.10 3.13
CA PRO A 45 -7.32 -1.36 4.21
C PRO A 45 -8.41 -1.08 5.24
N GLN A 46 -8.45 -1.84 6.34
CA GLN A 46 -9.35 -1.54 7.43
C GLN A 46 -8.78 -0.26 8.01
N TYR A 47 -9.32 0.86 7.53
CA TYR A 47 -9.15 2.14 8.18
C TYR A 47 -9.90 2.00 9.50
N SER A 48 -9.24 1.50 10.54
CA SER A 48 -9.80 1.64 11.88
C SER A 48 -9.88 3.14 12.15
N PRO A 49 -11.03 3.66 12.58
CA PRO A 49 -11.12 5.05 13.02
C PRO A 49 -9.99 5.31 14.01
N ARG A 50 -9.25 6.41 13.83
CA ARG A 50 -8.23 6.84 14.78
C ARG A 50 -8.87 6.77 16.18
N PRO A 51 -8.29 6.04 17.15
CA PRO A 51 -8.87 5.99 18.49
C PRO A 51 -9.05 7.43 18.96
N ALA A 52 -10.27 7.77 19.40
CA ALA A 52 -10.54 9.08 19.95
C ALA A 52 -9.50 9.33 21.03
N SER A 53 -8.68 10.38 20.84
CA SER A 53 -7.71 10.77 21.85
C SER A 53 -8.49 10.99 23.13
N SER A 54 -8.26 10.17 24.14
CA SER A 54 -8.69 10.47 25.49
C SER A 54 -8.05 11.80 25.85
N SER A 55 -8.83 12.87 25.77
CA SER A 55 -8.50 14.13 26.41
C SER A 55 -8.49 13.84 27.90
N LEU A 56 -7.32 13.46 28.40
CA LEU A 56 -6.95 13.56 29.80
C LEU A 56 -7.03 15.05 30.17
N ALA A 57 -8.15 15.47 30.72
CA ALA A 57 -8.25 16.71 31.46
C ALA A 57 -9.12 16.46 32.70
N ARG A 58 -8.41 16.56 33.83
CA ARG A 58 -8.77 16.40 35.23
C ARG A 58 -10.16 16.85 35.65
#